data_AF-A0A0E3NWK1-F1
#
_entry.id   AF-A0A0E3NWK1-F1
#
_cell.length_a   1.000
_cell.length_b   1.000
_cell.length_c   1.000
_cell.angle_alpha   90.00
_cell.angle_beta   90.00
_cell.angle_gamma   90.00
#
_symmetry.space_group_name_H-M   'P 1'
#
loop_
_entity.id
_entity.type
_entity.pdbx_description
1 polymer ?
#
loop_
_entity_poly.entity_id
_entity_poly.type
_entity_poly.pdbx_seq_one_letter_code
_entity_poly.pdbx_strand_id
1 'polypeptide(L)'
;MEDEWCPVGSHVKVTNPITKKALDMTVIGKEEFEGETLCKAALETTGEEGTSTFEYMWSEDKNTTVFTKYDTEGNVSLKYISKDGKKTIIGGDGKTLEF
;
A
#
# COMPACT_ATOMS: atom_id res chain seq x y z
N MET A 1 -21.24 8.02 -16.47
CA MET A 1 -19.80 7.72 -16.46
C MET A 1 -19.56 7.03 -15.15
N GLU A 2 -19.18 5.76 -15.20
CA GLU A 2 -18.85 4.99 -14.00
C GLU A 2 -17.63 5.65 -13.37
N ASP A 3 -17.81 6.28 -12.21
CA ASP A 3 -16.71 6.62 -11.31
C ASP A 3 -16.07 5.29 -10.89
N GLU A 4 -15.16 4.77 -11.73
CA GLU A 4 -14.31 3.66 -11.34
C GLU A 4 -13.41 4.19 -10.22
N TRP A 5 -13.83 3.95 -8.98
CA TRP A 5 -13.09 4.25 -7.75
C TRP A 5 -11.66 3.67 -7.75
N CYS A 6 -11.39 2.76 -8.68
CA CYS A 6 -10.08 2.23 -9.01
C CYS A 6 -9.70 2.49 -10.48
N PRO A 7 -9.23 3.70 -10.82
CA PRO A 7 -8.92 4.06 -12.20
C PRO A 7 -7.53 3.55 -12.60
N VAL A 8 -7.46 2.32 -13.12
CA VAL A 8 -6.21 1.68 -13.55
C VAL A 8 -5.47 2.52 -14.58
N GLY A 9 -4.15 2.65 -14.43
CA GLY A 9 -3.29 3.52 -15.24
C GLY A 9 -3.24 4.98 -14.79
N SER A 10 -4.05 5.38 -13.80
CA SER A 10 -3.95 6.70 -13.16
C SER A 10 -2.89 6.72 -12.06
N HIS A 11 -2.55 7.93 -11.61
CA HIS A 11 -1.62 8.16 -10.52
C HIS A 11 -2.34 8.60 -9.24
N VAL A 12 -1.89 8.12 -8.09
CA VAL A 12 -2.38 8.50 -6.76
C VAL A 12 -1.23 8.95 -5.88
N LYS A 13 -1.43 10.06 -5.16
CA LYS A 13 -0.46 10.53 -4.16
C LYS A 13 -0.80 9.95 -2.80
N VAL A 14 0.10 9.12 -2.29
CA VAL A 14 -0.05 8.43 -1.00
C VAL A 14 1.02 8.94 -0.05
N THR A 15 0.64 9.32 1.17
CA THR A 15 1.63 9.68 2.19
C THR A 15 2.19 8.41 2.81
N ASN A 16 3.50 8.19 2.67
CA ASN A 16 4.19 7.11 3.35
C ASN A 16 4.03 7.28 4.88
N PRO A 17 3.41 6.31 5.58
CA PRO A 17 3.10 6.46 7.00
C PRO A 17 4.36 6.52 7.89
N ILE A 18 5.50 6.02 7.39
CA ILE A 18 6.80 5.98 8.08
C ILE A 18 7.56 7.28 7.89
N THR A 19 7.84 7.65 6.63
CA THR A 19 8.73 8.76 6.29
C THR A 19 8.00 10.08 6.18
N LYS A 20 6.66 10.07 6.19
CA LYS A 20 5.77 11.21 5.96
C LYS A 20 5.95 11.89 4.59
N LYS A 21 6.69 11.26 3.67
CA LYS A 21 6.84 11.75 2.30
C LYS A 21 5.68 11.29 1.43
N ALA A 22 5.27 12.14 0.49
CA ALA A 22 4.32 11.74 -0.54
C ALA A 22 5.00 10.85 -1.59
N LEU A 23 4.35 9.75 -1.93
CA LEU A 23 4.71 8.82 -3.00
C LEU A 23 3.69 8.97 -4.12
N ASP A 24 4.16 9.11 -5.34
CA ASP A 24 3.31 9.13 -6.53
C ASP A 24 3.27 7.69 -7.08
N MET A 25 2.14 7.02 -6.91
CA MET A 25 1.98 5.59 -7.19
C MET A 25 1.02 5.39 -8.36
N THR A 26 1.28 4.40 -9.20
CA THR A 26 0.42 4.08 -10.34
C THR A 26 -0.61 3.04 -9.94
N VAL A 27 -1.88 3.29 -10.22
CA VAL A 27 -2.97 2.34 -10.00
C VAL A 27 -2.84 1.19 -11.00
N ILE A 28 -2.67 -0.03 -10.50
CA ILE A 28 -2.40 -1.22 -11.34
C ILE A 28 -3.61 -2.16 -11.46
N GLY A 29 -4.62 -2.05 -10.59
CA GLY A 29 -5.76 -2.95 -10.63
C GLY A 29 -6.49 -3.05 -9.30
N LYS A 30 -7.38 -4.04 -9.22
CA LYS A 30 -8.05 -4.43 -7.97
C LYS A 30 -7.42 -5.72 -7.45
N GLU A 31 -7.37 -5.87 -6.14
CA GLU A 31 -6.85 -7.05 -5.45
C GLU A 31 -7.76 -7.39 -4.27
N GLU A 32 -7.98 -8.68 -4.02
CA GLU A 32 -8.71 -9.13 -2.85
C GLU A 32 -7.80 -9.14 -1.61
N PHE A 33 -8.29 -8.56 -0.52
CA PHE A 33 -7.65 -8.57 0.78
C PHE A 33 -8.67 -8.91 1.86
N GLU A 34 -8.47 -10.04 2.55
CA GLU A 34 -9.38 -10.52 3.60
C GLU A 34 -10.87 -10.62 3.18
N GLY A 35 -11.13 -10.95 1.91
CA GLY A 35 -12.49 -11.05 1.35
C GLY A 35 -13.11 -9.73 0.91
N GLU A 36 -12.36 -8.62 0.97
CA GLU A 36 -12.75 -7.31 0.45
C GLU A 36 -11.96 -6.98 -0.82
N THR A 37 -12.62 -6.41 -1.83
CA THR A 37 -11.95 -5.92 -3.04
C THR A 37 -11.36 -4.54 -2.77
N LEU A 38 -10.04 -4.41 -2.86
CA LEU A 38 -9.32 -3.16 -2.73
C LEU A 38 -8.78 -2.72 -4.10
N CYS A 39 -8.69 -1.42 -4.32
CA CYS A 39 -7.91 -0.87 -5.42
C CYS A 39 -6.45 -0.87 -5.01
N LYS A 40 -5.56 -1.21 -5.94
CA LYS A 40 -4.13 -1.38 -5.73
C LYS A 40 -3.37 -0.40 -6.61
N ALA A 41 -2.43 0.30 -5.99
CA ALA A 41 -1.39 1.07 -6.64
C ALA A 41 -0.01 0.57 -6.23
N ALA A 42 0.95 0.70 -7.14
CA ALA A 42 2.33 0.30 -6.90
C ALA A 42 3.29 1.40 -7.36
N LEU A 43 4.46 1.43 -6.73
CA LEU A 43 5.58 2.28 -7.08
C LEU A 43 6.87 1.51 -6.85
N GLU A 44 7.69 1.41 -7.88
CA GLU A 44 9.04 0.88 -7.77
C GLU A 44 10.02 2.04 -7.76
N THR A 45 10.91 2.05 -6.78
CA THR A 45 11.99 3.04 -6.69
C THR A 45 13.33 2.33 -6.72
N THR A 46 14.14 2.61 -7.73
CA THR A 46 15.52 2.12 -7.79
C THR A 46 16.46 3.15 -7.18
N GLY A 47 17.15 2.76 -6.11
CA GLY A 47 18.24 3.52 -5.49
C GLY A 47 19.58 2.83 -5.68
N GLU A 48 20.64 3.40 -5.09
CA GLU A 48 22.00 2.85 -5.15
C GLU A 48 22.10 1.45 -4.51
N GLU A 49 21.26 1.18 -3.51
CA GLU A 49 21.23 -0.10 -2.77
C GLU A 49 20.30 -1.15 -3.40
N GLY A 50 19.59 -0.81 -4.49
CA GLY A 50 18.68 -1.70 -5.22
C GLY A 50 17.28 -1.12 -5.44
N THR A 51 16.35 -1.96 -5.90
CA THR A 51 14.95 -1.57 -6.17
C THR A 51 14.05 -1.90 -4.99
N SER A 52 13.46 -0.89 -4.36
CA SER A 52 12.39 -1.08 -3.37
C SER A 52 11.03 -0.92 -4.03
N THR A 53 10.08 -1.77 -3.66
CA THR A 53 8.71 -1.71 -4.14
C THR A 53 7.78 -1.24 -3.03
N PHE A 54 6.86 -0.35 -3.37
CA PHE A 54 5.79 0.11 -2.51
C PHE A 54 4.47 -0.29 -3.13
N GLU A 55 3.57 -0.80 -2.30
CA GLU A 55 2.20 -1.09 -2.68
C GLU A 55 1.26 -0.36 -1.73
N TYR A 56 0.19 0.18 -2.28
CA TYR A 56 -0.87 0.82 -1.53
C TYR A 56 -2.21 0.32 -2.03
N MET A 57 -3.02 -0.18 -1.11
CA MET A 57 -4.36 -0.67 -1.38
C MET A 57 -5.38 0.08 -0.55
N TRP A 58 -6.56 0.34 -1.10
CA TRP A 58 -7.66 1.00 -0.39
C TRP A 58 -9.00 0.46 -0.85
N SER A 59 -9.99 0.43 0.04
CA SER A 59 -11.37 0.07 -0.29
C SER A 59 -12.12 1.25 -0.91
N GLU A 60 -13.23 0.99 -1.59
CA GLU A 60 -14.07 2.02 -2.21
C GLU A 60 -14.55 3.06 -1.18
N ASP A 61 -14.92 2.61 0.02
CA ASP A 61 -15.34 3.43 1.15
C ASP A 61 -14.17 4.01 1.97
N LYS A 62 -12.93 3.64 1.62
CA LYS A 62 -11.67 4.01 2.31
C LYS A 62 -11.59 3.60 3.79
N ASN A 63 -12.45 2.67 4.21
CA ASN A 63 -12.43 2.12 5.57
C ASN A 63 -11.23 1.17 5.77
N THR A 64 -10.86 0.43 4.71
CA THR A 64 -9.68 -0.41 4.67
C THR A 64 -8.60 0.24 3.83
N THR A 65 -7.39 0.36 4.38
CA THR A 65 -6.18 0.72 3.63
C THR A 65 -5.02 -0.17 4.05
N VAL A 66 -4.22 -0.57 3.08
CA VAL A 66 -3.04 -1.41 3.29
C VAL A 66 -1.87 -0.76 2.57
N PHE A 67 -0.80 -0.47 3.28
CA PHE A 67 0.44 0.02 2.71
C PHE A 67 1.54 -1.01 2.97
N THR A 68 2.15 -1.53 1.91
CA THR A 68 3.23 -2.52 2.01
C THR A 68 4.49 -1.93 1.39
N LYS A 69 5.60 -2.06 2.09
CA LYS A 69 6.94 -1.80 1.58
C LYS A 69 7.68 -3.12 1.47
N TYR A 70 8.23 -3.38 0.31
CA TYR A 70 9.12 -4.49 0.06
C TYR A 70 10.57 -3.99 0.05
N ASP A 71 11.47 -4.84 0.53
CA ASP A 71 12.91 -4.64 0.35
C ASP A 71 13.36 -5.03 -1.06
N THR A 72 14.66 -4.95 -1.30
CA THR A 72 15.31 -5.21 -2.60
C THR A 72 15.27 -6.67 -3.02
N GLU A 73 14.98 -7.58 -2.09
CA GLU A 73 14.81 -9.00 -2.33
C GLU A 73 13.33 -9.37 -2.57
N GLY A 74 12.43 -8.39 -2.47
CA GLY A 74 10.99 -8.59 -2.60
C GLY A 74 10.32 -9.11 -1.33
N ASN A 75 11.02 -9.13 -0.19
CA ASN A 75 10.41 -9.50 1.08
C ASN A 75 9.68 -8.29 1.69
N VAL A 76 8.63 -8.56 2.47
CA VAL A 76 7.89 -7.52 3.17
C VAL A 76 8.77 -6.93 4.26
N SER A 77 9.25 -5.70 4.05
CA SER A 77 10.01 -4.93 5.03
C SER A 77 9.09 -4.23 6.03
N LEU A 78 7.92 -3.80 5.56
CA LEU A 78 6.86 -3.26 6.41
C LEU A 78 5.49 -3.47 5.78
N LYS A 79 4.50 -3.81 6.57
CA LYS A 79 3.09 -3.74 6.18
C LYS A 79 2.30 -2.95 7.21
N TYR A 80 1.53 -1.97 6.76
CA TYR A 80 0.65 -1.14 7.55
C TYR A 80 -0.77 -1.39 7.10
N ILE A 81 -1.65 -1.78 8.02
CA ILE A 81 -3.06 -2.07 7.75
C ILE A 81 -3.88 -1.14 8.64
N SER A 82 -4.79 -0.38 8.05
CA SER A 82 -5.81 0.37 8.76
C SER A 82 -7.16 -0.15 8.31
N LYS A 83 -7.93 -0.73 9.22
CA LYS A 83 -9.24 -1.33 8.94
C LYS A 83 -10.17 -1.05 10.10
N ASP A 84 -11.36 -0.49 9.84
CA ASP A 84 -12.35 -0.15 10.85
C ASP A 84 -11.78 0.74 11.98
N GLY A 85 -10.86 1.64 11.63
CA GLY A 85 -10.14 2.51 12.58
C GLY A 85 -9.02 1.84 13.38
N LYS A 86 -8.91 0.51 13.36
CA LYS A 86 -7.81 -0.25 13.97
C LYS A 86 -6.57 -0.20 13.08
N LYS A 87 -5.41 0.07 13.68
CA LYS A 87 -4.14 0.19 12.96
C LYS A 87 -3.20 -0.93 13.37
N THR A 88 -2.71 -1.67 12.39
CA THR A 88 -1.77 -2.78 12.57
C THR A 88 -0.51 -2.50 11.76
N ILE A 89 0.65 -2.63 12.38
CA ILE A 89 1.96 -2.47 11.76
C ILE A 89 2.69 -3.80 11.90
N ILE A 90 3.17 -4.33 10.79
CA ILE A 90 3.92 -5.58 10.70
C ILE A 90 5.31 -5.22 10.20
N GLY A 91 6.33 -5.38 11.05
CA GLY A 91 7.73 -5.21 10.67
C GLY A 91 8.26 -6.41 9.89
N GLY A 92 9.35 -6.21 9.14
CA GLY A 92 10.02 -7.29 8.39
C GLY A 92 10.56 -8.43 9.27
N ASP A 93 10.73 -8.20 10.56
CA ASP A 93 11.04 -9.25 11.55
C ASP A 93 9.79 -10.04 12.01
N GLY A 94 8.63 -9.80 11.40
CA GLY A 94 7.35 -10.43 11.72
C GLY A 94 6.66 -9.87 12.96
N LYS A 95 7.28 -8.91 13.67
CA LYS A 95 6.67 -8.29 14.84
C LYS A 95 5.49 -7.42 14.45
N THR A 96 4.42 -7.56 15.23
CA THR A 96 3.17 -6.85 15.05
C THR A 96 2.99 -5.80 16.14
N LEU A 97 2.58 -4.60 15.77
CA LEU A 97 2.17 -3.53 16.68
C LEU A 97 0.75 -3.11 16.31
N GLU A 98 -0.13 -3.06 17.31
CA GLU A 98 -1.55 -2.73 17.13
C GLU A 98 -1.89 -1.47 17.95
N PHE A 99 -2.71 -0.59 17.37
CA PHE A 99 -3.15 0.68 17.96
C PHE A 99 -4.65 0.89 17.74
#